data_AF-A0A377WPW7-F1
#
_entry.id   AF-A0A377WPW7-F1
#
_cell.length_a   1.000
_cell.length_b   1.000
_cell.length_c   1.000
_cell.angle_alpha   90.00
_cell.angle_beta   90.00
_cell.angle_gamma   90.00
#
_symmetry.space_group_name_H-M   'P 1'
#
loop_
_entity.id
_entity.type
_entity.pdbx_description
1 polymer ?
#
loop_
_entity_poly.entity_id
_entity_poly.type
_entity_poly.pdbx_seq_one_letter_code
_entity_poly.pdbx_strand_id
1 'polypeptide(L)'
;MSALLLMNMLEKIQSRLEHLSKSERKVAEVILATPEQAIHSSIAALALEAGVSEPTVNRFCRSLETRGFPDFKLHLAQSLAHGTLYVNRNVDEDDSVESYTGKIFESAMASLDQVHHSLDMSAVNRAVDLLTQAKKIAFFGLGSSAAVAHDAMNKFFRFNVPVIYSDDIVLQRMSCMNCDDDDVVVIISHTGRTKSLVELAQLARETMPW
;
A
#
# COMPACT_ATOMS: atom_id res chain seq x y z
N MET A 1 -4.74 9.54 -15.47
CA MET A 1 -3.53 10.38 -15.56
C MET A 1 -3.37 11.28 -14.32
N SER A 2 -3.60 10.74 -13.11
CA SER A 2 -3.74 11.56 -11.87
C SER A 2 -2.99 11.03 -10.63
N ALA A 3 -2.46 9.81 -10.64
CA ALA A 3 -1.75 9.25 -9.47
C ALA A 3 -0.28 9.73 -9.37
N LEU A 4 0.33 10.13 -10.49
CA LEU A 4 1.73 10.59 -10.55
C LEU A 4 1.95 12.00 -10.00
N LEU A 5 0.89 12.76 -9.76
CA LEU A 5 0.95 14.15 -9.26
C LEU A 5 0.96 14.26 -7.73
N LEU A 6 0.78 13.15 -7.00
CA LEU A 6 0.71 13.11 -5.54
C LEU A 6 1.80 12.26 -4.88
N MET A 7 2.68 11.61 -5.65
CA MET A 7 3.82 10.89 -5.08
C MET A 7 4.94 11.86 -4.74
N ASN A 8 5.46 11.77 -3.52
CA ASN A 8 6.65 12.51 -3.15
C ASN A 8 7.89 11.97 -3.92
N MET A 9 8.98 12.73 -3.96
CA MET A 9 10.16 12.37 -4.76
C MET A 9 10.78 11.03 -4.33
N LEU A 10 10.70 10.69 -3.04
CA LEU A 10 11.30 9.47 -2.51
C LEU A 10 10.47 8.23 -2.87
N GLU A 11 9.14 8.29 -2.82
CA GLU A 11 8.24 7.26 -3.34
C GLU A 11 8.44 7.01 -4.83
N LYS A 12 8.70 8.08 -5.59
CA LYS A 12 9.00 7.99 -7.02
C LYS A 12 10.33 7.27 -7.28
N ILE A 13 11.34 7.48 -6.43
CA ILE A 13 12.60 6.73 -6.48
C ILE A 13 12.37 5.25 -6.14
N GLN A 14 11.65 4.96 -5.05
CA GLN A 14 11.38 3.60 -4.57
C GLN A 14 10.60 2.76 -5.59
N SER A 15 9.53 3.32 -6.16
CA SER A 15 8.68 2.62 -7.13
C SER A 15 9.38 2.31 -8.45
N ARG A 16 10.46 3.02 -8.78
CA ARG A 16 11.25 2.80 -10.00
C ARG A 16 12.50 1.97 -9.78
N LEU A 17 12.84 1.63 -8.53
CA LEU A 17 14.13 1.03 -8.14
C LEU A 17 14.45 -0.26 -8.91
N GLU A 18 13.44 -1.09 -9.20
CA GLU A 18 13.58 -2.32 -9.99
C GLU A 18 13.76 -2.08 -11.50
N HIS A 19 13.38 -0.90 -12.00
CA HIS A 19 13.44 -0.52 -13.40
C HIS A 19 14.64 0.38 -13.74
N LEU A 20 15.42 0.80 -12.74
CA LEU A 20 16.62 1.60 -12.94
C LEU A 20 17.78 0.76 -13.52
N SER A 21 18.62 1.40 -14.33
CA SER A 21 19.89 0.78 -14.73
C SER A 21 20.79 0.56 -13.51
N LYS A 22 21.78 -0.34 -13.62
CA LYS A 22 22.71 -0.64 -12.51
C LYS A 22 23.37 0.63 -11.94
N SER A 23 23.73 1.58 -12.79
CA SER A 23 24.39 2.82 -12.37
C SER A 23 23.41 3.82 -11.75
N GLU A 24 22.19 3.91 -12.25
CA GLU A 24 21.15 4.76 -11.67
C GLU A 24 20.66 4.21 -10.32
N ARG A 25 20.57 2.88 -10.19
CA ARG A 25 20.21 2.21 -8.95
C ARG A 25 21.18 2.53 -7.81
N LYS A 26 22.49 2.58 -8.08
CA LYS A 26 23.48 3.02 -7.08
C LYS A 26 23.20 4.45 -6.57
N VAL A 27 22.81 5.36 -7.47
CA VAL A 27 22.45 6.74 -7.08
C VAL A 27 21.19 6.74 -6.23
N ALA A 28 20.16 5.98 -6.63
CA ALA A 28 18.93 5.83 -5.87
C ALA A 28 19.18 5.26 -4.46
N GLU A 29 20.00 4.22 -4.34
CA GLU A 29 20.32 3.57 -3.07
C GLU A 29 21.04 4.52 -2.10
N VAL A 30 22.00 5.32 -2.57
CA VAL A 30 22.66 6.35 -1.75
C VAL A 30 21.66 7.41 -1.28
N ILE A 31 20.81 7.91 -2.18
CA ILE A 31 19.81 8.93 -1.82
C ILE A 31 18.80 8.38 -0.81
N LEU A 32 18.34 7.13 -0.98
CA LEU A 32 17.36 6.51 -0.08
C LEU A 32 17.96 6.16 1.29
N ALA A 33 19.27 5.89 1.36
CA ALA A 33 19.95 5.63 2.62
C ALA A 33 20.05 6.90 3.49
N THR A 34 20.36 8.05 2.88
CA THR A 34 20.51 9.34 3.60
C THR A 34 19.91 10.52 2.82
N PRO A 35 18.56 10.63 2.73
CA PRO A 35 17.88 11.69 1.96
C PRO A 35 18.25 13.12 2.40
N GLU A 36 18.40 13.33 3.71
CA GLU A 36 18.78 14.62 4.30
C GLU A 36 20.19 15.03 3.89
N GLN A 37 21.12 14.08 3.78
CA GLN A 37 22.46 14.38 3.30
C GLN A 37 22.45 14.68 1.80
N ALA A 38 21.65 13.94 1.03
CA ALA A 38 21.55 14.11 -0.42
C ALA A 38 21.07 15.52 -0.85
N ILE A 39 20.19 16.18 -0.08
CA ILE A 39 19.78 17.57 -0.36
C ILE A 39 20.91 18.59 -0.16
N HIS A 40 21.88 18.27 0.70
CA HIS A 40 23.03 19.13 1.00
C HIS A 40 24.25 18.79 0.12
N SER A 41 24.31 17.59 -0.46
CA SER A 41 25.40 17.18 -1.35
C SER A 41 25.46 17.97 -2.66
N SER A 42 26.70 18.13 -3.17
CA SER A 42 26.94 18.52 -4.55
C SER A 42 26.77 17.31 -5.48
N ILE A 43 26.58 17.55 -6.78
CA ILE A 43 26.47 16.45 -7.75
C ILE A 43 27.74 15.59 -7.79
N ALA A 44 28.91 16.22 -7.63
CA ALA A 44 30.21 15.56 -7.57
C ALA A 44 30.34 14.65 -6.33
N ALA A 45 29.92 15.15 -5.16
CA ALA A 45 29.95 14.37 -3.93
C ALA A 45 29.02 13.15 -4.01
N LEU A 46 27.80 13.35 -4.51
CA LEU A 46 26.84 12.26 -4.68
C LEU A 46 27.31 11.23 -5.72
N ALA A 47 27.92 11.68 -6.81
CA ALA A 47 28.50 10.79 -7.81
C ALA A 47 29.64 9.95 -7.23
N LEU A 48 30.51 10.56 -6.43
CA LEU A 48 31.61 9.87 -5.75
C LEU A 48 31.09 8.81 -4.78
N GLU A 49 30.12 9.16 -3.94
CA GLU A 49 29.51 8.27 -2.95
C GLU A 49 28.80 7.08 -3.62
N ALA A 50 28.05 7.33 -4.70
CA ALA A 50 27.40 6.29 -5.49
C ALA A 50 28.37 5.50 -6.39
N GLY A 51 29.64 5.90 -6.49
CA GLY A 51 30.63 5.26 -7.37
C GLY A 51 30.24 5.34 -8.85
N VAL A 52 29.74 6.49 -9.29
CA VAL A 52 29.34 6.78 -10.68
C VAL A 52 29.87 8.14 -11.14
N SER A 53 29.62 8.51 -12.39
CA SER A 53 29.98 9.83 -12.93
C SER A 53 28.87 10.86 -12.72
N GLU A 54 29.22 12.15 -12.63
CA GLU A 54 28.23 13.24 -12.52
C GLU A 54 27.15 13.23 -13.63
N PRO A 55 27.47 12.95 -14.92
CA PRO A 55 26.45 12.79 -15.95
C PRO A 55 25.45 11.67 -15.66
N THR A 56 25.86 10.62 -14.95
CA THR A 56 24.98 9.52 -14.54
C THR A 56 23.99 9.99 -13.49
N VAL A 57 24.45 10.73 -12.48
CA VAL A 57 23.57 11.35 -11.48
C VAL A 57 22.57 12.29 -12.16
N ASN A 58 23.03 13.11 -13.11
CA ASN A 58 22.13 14.03 -13.81
C ASN A 58 21.11 13.31 -14.71
N ARG A 59 21.49 12.19 -15.34
CA ARG A 59 20.56 11.33 -16.09
C ARG A 59 19.51 10.71 -15.16
N PHE A 60 19.92 10.20 -14.00
CA PHE A 60 19.01 9.69 -12.98
C PHE A 60 17.98 10.76 -12.55
N CYS A 61 18.43 11.98 -12.23
CA CYS A 61 17.51 13.06 -11.86
C CYS A 61 16.50 13.37 -12.98
N ARG A 62 16.96 13.38 -14.23
CA ARG A 62 16.08 13.61 -15.39
C ARG A 62 15.11 12.45 -15.64
N SER A 63 15.51 11.21 -15.38
CA SER A 63 14.61 10.07 -15.53
C SER A 63 13.44 10.13 -14.53
N LEU A 64 13.62 10.82 -13.40
CA LEU A 64 12.56 11.14 -12.43
C LEU A 64 11.71 12.37 -12.80
N GLU A 65 11.80 12.84 -14.06
CA GLU A 65 11.03 13.98 -14.60
C GLU A 65 11.40 15.33 -13.97
N THR A 66 12.66 15.49 -13.55
CA THR A 66 13.19 16.78 -13.11
C THR A 66 14.10 17.39 -14.17
N ARG A 67 14.31 18.71 -14.13
CA ARG A 67 15.15 19.42 -15.12
C ARG A 67 16.65 19.11 -14.98
N GLY A 68 17.05 18.53 -13.87
CA GLY A 68 18.42 18.13 -13.54
C GLY A 68 18.64 18.11 -12.03
N PHE A 69 19.89 17.94 -11.59
CA PHE A 69 20.21 17.77 -10.17
C PHE A 69 19.70 18.89 -9.23
N PRO A 70 19.81 20.20 -9.54
CA PRO A 70 19.30 21.25 -8.66
C PRO A 70 17.77 21.20 -8.47
N ASP A 71 17.04 20.93 -9.55
CA ASP A 71 15.57 20.83 -9.55
C ASP A 71 15.12 19.58 -8.77
N PHE A 72 15.85 18.47 -8.95
CA PHE A 72 15.69 17.27 -8.14
C PHE A 72 15.85 17.53 -6.64
N LYS A 73 16.90 18.25 -6.23
CA LYS A 73 17.11 18.59 -4.81
C LYS A 73 15.99 19.43 -4.23
N LEU A 74 15.38 20.31 -5.02
CA LEU A 74 14.24 21.12 -4.60
C LEU A 74 13.00 20.25 -4.34
N HIS A 75 12.67 19.35 -5.25
CA HIS A 75 11.59 18.39 -5.06
C HIS A 75 11.85 17.40 -3.91
N LEU A 76 13.10 16.96 -3.74
CA LEU A 76 13.49 16.12 -2.62
C LEU A 76 13.34 16.86 -1.28
N ALA A 77 13.82 18.11 -1.20
CA ALA A 77 13.66 18.95 -0.01
C ALA A 77 12.18 19.24 0.31
N GLN A 78 11.33 19.46 -0.70
CA GLN A 78 9.89 19.58 -0.50
C GLN A 78 9.29 18.28 0.04
N SER A 79 9.76 17.12 -0.43
CA SER A 79 9.29 15.82 0.07
C SER A 79 9.69 15.59 1.53
N LEU A 80 10.85 16.09 1.94
CA LEU A 80 11.30 16.06 3.35
C LEU A 80 10.56 17.09 4.21
N ALA A 81 10.26 18.28 3.68
CA ALA A 81 9.61 19.37 4.41
C ALA A 81 8.11 19.15 4.67
N HIS A 82 7.39 18.47 3.77
CA HIS A 82 5.95 18.19 3.93
C HIS A 82 5.65 17.02 4.89
N GLY A 83 6.62 16.60 5.72
CA GLY A 83 6.36 15.68 6.82
C GLY A 83 6.10 14.24 6.39
N THR A 84 6.42 13.83 5.16
CA THR A 84 6.55 12.40 4.88
C THR A 84 7.85 11.90 5.49
N LEU A 85 7.73 11.40 6.73
CA LEU A 85 8.74 10.64 7.45
C LEU A 85 9.38 9.60 6.53
N TYR A 86 10.59 9.90 6.06
CA TYR A 86 11.59 8.92 5.65
C TYR A 86 12.50 8.59 6.85
N VAL A 87 11.91 8.49 8.04
CA VAL A 87 12.43 7.58 9.05
C VAL A 87 12.23 6.20 8.44
N ASN A 88 13.28 5.38 8.36
CA ASN A 88 13.13 3.98 7.98
C ASN A 88 12.01 3.37 8.85
N ARG A 89 10.82 3.15 8.27
CA ARG A 89 9.67 2.61 9.01
C ARG A 89 9.75 1.11 9.18
N ASN A 90 10.74 0.48 8.55
CA ASN A 90 11.02 -0.92 8.80
C ASN A 90 11.64 -1.03 10.18
N VAL A 91 11.09 -1.94 10.96
CA VAL A 91 11.70 -2.36 12.21
C VAL A 91 12.93 -3.18 11.85
N ASP A 92 14.09 -2.70 12.27
CA ASP A 92 15.38 -3.36 12.10
C ASP A 92 15.73 -4.12 13.39
N GLU A 93 16.55 -5.18 13.28
CA GLU A 93 16.93 -6.01 14.45
C GLU A 93 17.65 -5.21 15.54
N ASP A 94 18.39 -4.17 15.16
CA ASP A 94 19.17 -3.31 16.04
C ASP A 94 18.40 -2.09 16.57
N ASP A 95 17.09 -1.98 16.32
CA ASP A 95 16.28 -0.87 16.80
C ASP A 95 16.16 -0.85 18.33
N SER A 96 16.33 0.32 18.93
CA SER A 96 15.96 0.54 20.32
C SER A 96 14.43 0.44 20.50
N VAL A 97 13.98 0.19 21.74
CA VAL A 97 12.55 0.16 22.09
C VAL A 97 11.83 1.44 21.67
N GLU A 98 12.46 2.59 21.88
CA GLU A 98 11.92 3.89 21.45
C GLU A 98 11.84 3.99 19.92
N SER A 99 12.88 3.55 19.21
CA SER A 99 12.95 3.57 17.74
C SER A 99 11.84 2.73 17.11
N TYR A 100 11.79 1.42 17.39
CA TYR A 100 10.78 0.57 16.74
C TYR A 100 9.36 0.95 17.15
N THR A 101 9.16 1.46 18.38
CA THR A 101 7.83 1.93 18.81
C THR A 101 7.40 3.10 17.93
N GLY A 102 8.26 4.11 17.74
CA GLY A 102 7.99 5.22 16.83
C GLY A 102 7.68 4.74 15.41
N LYS A 103 8.56 3.90 14.84
CA LYS A 103 8.42 3.35 13.49
C LYS A 103 7.09 2.62 13.27
N ILE A 104 6.64 1.81 14.23
CA ILE A 104 5.37 1.07 14.14
C ILE A 104 4.18 2.03 14.07
N PHE A 105 4.11 3.02 14.96
CA PHE A 105 3.02 4.00 14.98
C PHE A 105 3.02 4.88 13.73
N GLU A 106 4.18 5.35 13.30
CA GLU A 106 4.34 6.17 12.10
C GLU A 106 3.95 5.39 10.84
N SER A 107 4.32 4.11 10.76
CA SER A 107 3.91 3.22 9.67
C SER A 107 2.39 3.03 9.61
N ALA A 108 1.74 2.83 10.76
CA ALA A 108 0.30 2.72 10.84
C ALA A 108 -0.40 4.04 10.42
N MET A 109 0.07 5.18 10.93
CA MET A 109 -0.48 6.49 10.61
C MET A 109 -0.37 6.81 9.11
N ALA A 110 0.79 6.55 8.52
CA ALA A 110 0.98 6.80 7.10
C ALA A 110 0.18 5.84 6.21
N SER A 111 0.02 4.59 6.63
CA SER A 111 -0.85 3.64 5.93
C SER A 111 -2.31 4.12 5.94
N LEU A 112 -2.79 4.64 7.08
CA LEU A 112 -4.13 5.23 7.19
C LEU A 112 -4.29 6.48 6.32
N ASP A 113 -3.29 7.37 6.30
CA ASP A 113 -3.30 8.57 5.46
C ASP A 113 -3.30 8.23 3.97
N GLN A 114 -2.50 7.24 3.55
CA GLN A 114 -2.48 6.75 2.18
C GLN A 114 -3.84 6.15 1.78
N VAL A 115 -4.47 5.35 2.65
CA VAL A 115 -5.82 4.81 2.40
C VAL A 115 -6.81 5.96 2.26
N HIS A 116 -6.81 6.92 3.19
CA HIS A 116 -7.70 8.09 3.14
C HIS A 116 -7.64 8.82 1.79
N HIS A 117 -6.43 9.04 1.25
CA HIS A 117 -6.24 9.73 -0.03
C HIS A 117 -6.52 8.88 -1.28
N SER A 118 -6.55 7.55 -1.16
CA SER A 118 -6.75 6.62 -2.29
C SER A 118 -8.17 6.04 -2.39
N LEU A 119 -9.03 6.31 -1.40
CA LEU A 119 -10.41 5.83 -1.40
C LEU A 119 -11.24 6.45 -2.53
N ASP A 120 -11.83 5.59 -3.37
CA ASP A 120 -12.90 5.96 -4.28
C ASP A 120 -14.24 6.00 -3.52
N MET A 121 -14.69 7.21 -3.18
CA MET A 121 -15.95 7.40 -2.44
C MET A 121 -17.18 6.86 -3.18
N SER A 122 -17.14 6.78 -4.51
CA SER A 122 -18.21 6.15 -5.29
C SER A 122 -18.25 4.64 -5.07
N ALA A 123 -17.08 3.99 -4.99
CA ALA A 123 -16.98 2.56 -4.69
C ALA A 123 -17.42 2.25 -3.25
N VAL A 124 -17.06 3.11 -2.30
CA VAL A 124 -17.53 3.02 -0.91
C VAL A 124 -19.05 3.11 -0.85
N ASN A 125 -19.66 4.08 -1.54
CA ASN A 125 -21.12 4.21 -1.55
C ASN A 125 -21.80 2.96 -2.15
N ARG A 126 -21.30 2.45 -3.27
CA ARG A 126 -21.81 1.20 -3.88
C ARG A 126 -21.73 0.02 -2.91
N ALA A 127 -20.62 -0.11 -2.16
CA ALA A 127 -20.48 -1.16 -1.16
C ALA A 127 -21.51 -1.01 -0.04
N VAL A 128 -21.76 0.21 0.44
CA VAL A 128 -22.81 0.49 1.44
C VAL A 128 -24.19 0.12 0.91
N ASP A 129 -24.52 0.48 -0.33
CA ASP A 129 -25.81 0.16 -0.96
C ASP A 129 -26.04 -1.36 -1.04
N LEU A 130 -25.03 -2.13 -1.42
CA LEU A 130 -25.11 -3.60 -1.46
C LEU A 130 -25.27 -4.19 -0.06
N LEU A 131 -24.44 -3.75 0.90
CA LEU A 131 -24.44 -4.29 2.26
C LEU A 131 -25.73 -3.99 3.04
N THR A 132 -26.37 -2.85 2.77
CA THR A 132 -27.62 -2.44 3.44
C THR A 132 -28.86 -3.17 2.92
N GLN A 133 -28.81 -3.67 1.68
CA GLN A 133 -29.89 -4.43 1.06
C GLN A 133 -29.74 -5.95 1.29
N ALA A 134 -28.58 -6.39 1.78
CA ALA A 134 -28.27 -7.79 1.97
C ALA A 134 -29.17 -8.47 3.00
N LYS A 135 -29.65 -9.67 2.68
CA LYS A 135 -30.32 -10.57 3.64
C LYS A 135 -29.34 -11.36 4.50
N LYS A 136 -28.09 -11.49 4.05
CA LYS A 136 -26.99 -12.11 4.78
C LYS A 136 -25.67 -11.52 4.30
N ILE A 137 -24.73 -11.29 5.23
CA ILE A 137 -23.39 -10.83 4.91
C ILE A 137 -22.37 -11.86 5.40
N ALA A 138 -21.48 -12.29 4.52
CA ALA A 138 -20.41 -13.23 4.84
C ALA A 138 -19.04 -12.55 4.71
N PHE A 139 -18.25 -12.56 5.79
CA PHE A 139 -16.88 -12.01 5.79
C PHE A 139 -15.87 -13.15 5.77
N PHE A 140 -15.04 -13.21 4.72
CA PHE A 140 -14.06 -14.27 4.54
C PHE A 140 -12.66 -13.72 4.28
N GLY A 141 -11.67 -14.40 4.85
CA GLY A 141 -10.25 -14.13 4.69
C GLY A 141 -9.44 -15.31 5.20
N LEU A 142 -8.15 -15.33 4.91
CA LEU A 142 -7.22 -16.35 5.41
C LEU A 142 -6.03 -15.69 6.11
N GLY A 143 -5.45 -16.38 7.09
CA GLY A 143 -4.31 -15.87 7.85
C GLY A 143 -4.61 -14.54 8.53
N SER A 144 -3.75 -13.54 8.36
CA SER A 144 -3.96 -12.19 8.92
C SER A 144 -5.23 -11.51 8.41
N SER A 145 -5.66 -11.80 7.18
CA SER A 145 -6.92 -11.26 6.64
C SER A 145 -8.16 -11.87 7.30
N ALA A 146 -8.05 -13.05 7.91
CA ALA A 146 -9.14 -13.65 8.68
C ALA A 146 -9.43 -12.84 9.95
N ALA A 147 -8.40 -12.29 10.61
CA ALA A 147 -8.59 -11.41 11.76
C ALA A 147 -9.38 -10.13 11.39
N VAL A 148 -9.11 -9.56 10.22
CA VAL A 148 -9.87 -8.41 9.68
C VAL A 148 -11.32 -8.80 9.36
N ALA A 149 -11.53 -9.98 8.77
CA ALA A 149 -12.87 -10.49 8.48
C ALA A 149 -13.68 -10.76 9.76
N HIS A 150 -13.04 -11.27 10.80
CA HIS A 150 -13.66 -11.47 12.11
C HIS A 150 -14.02 -10.14 12.79
N ASP A 151 -13.12 -9.15 12.75
CA ASP A 151 -13.40 -7.80 13.25
C ASP A 151 -14.57 -7.15 12.50
N ALA A 152 -14.62 -7.30 11.16
CA ALA A 152 -15.75 -6.85 10.36
C ALA A 152 -17.05 -7.55 10.78
N MET A 153 -17.04 -8.86 10.97
CA MET A 153 -18.22 -9.60 11.47
C MET A 153 -18.71 -9.03 12.81
N ASN A 154 -17.81 -8.80 13.77
CA ASN A 154 -18.18 -8.24 15.08
C ASN A 154 -18.79 -6.83 14.97
N LYS A 155 -18.28 -5.99 14.07
CA LYS A 155 -18.83 -4.66 13.81
C LYS A 155 -20.23 -4.73 13.17
N PHE A 156 -20.40 -5.62 12.20
CA PHE A 156 -21.65 -5.78 11.46
C PHE A 156 -22.72 -6.55 12.23
N PHE A 157 -22.35 -7.38 13.21
CA PHE A 157 -23.29 -8.10 14.07
C PHE A 157 -24.24 -7.18 14.83
N ARG A 158 -23.88 -5.90 14.97
CA ARG A 158 -24.72 -4.87 15.59
C ARG A 158 -25.85 -4.37 14.67
N PHE A 159 -25.83 -4.74 13.40
CA PHE A 159 -26.90 -4.45 12.45
C PHE A 159 -27.88 -5.63 12.42
N ASN A 160 -29.16 -5.36 12.14
CA ASN A 160 -30.22 -6.36 12.12
C ASN A 160 -30.20 -7.21 10.83
N VAL A 161 -29.01 -7.62 10.40
CA VAL A 161 -28.74 -8.46 9.22
C VAL A 161 -27.92 -9.65 9.69
N PRO A 162 -28.27 -10.89 9.33
CA PRO A 162 -27.44 -12.06 9.58
C PRO A 162 -26.01 -11.88 9.07
N VAL A 163 -25.03 -12.06 9.95
CA VAL A 163 -23.60 -11.97 9.59
C VAL A 163 -22.89 -13.27 9.92
N ILE A 164 -22.08 -13.77 9.00
CA ILE A 164 -21.28 -14.97 9.19
C ILE A 164 -19.80 -14.71 8.92
N TYR A 165 -18.96 -15.48 9.59
CA TYR A 165 -17.51 -15.51 9.44
C TYR A 165 -17.03 -16.95 9.58
N SER A 166 -15.97 -17.29 8.85
CA SER A 166 -15.20 -18.51 9.06
C SER A 166 -13.77 -18.30 8.60
N ASP A 167 -12.80 -18.90 9.29
CA ASP A 167 -11.41 -19.05 8.85
C ASP A 167 -11.12 -20.43 8.21
N ASP A 168 -12.10 -21.34 8.20
CA ASP A 168 -12.00 -22.63 7.54
C ASP A 168 -12.43 -22.50 6.07
N ILE A 169 -11.49 -22.76 5.17
CA ILE A 169 -11.71 -22.61 3.72
C ILE A 169 -12.81 -23.53 3.17
N VAL A 170 -13.03 -24.70 3.78
CA VAL A 170 -14.09 -25.63 3.38
C VAL A 170 -15.45 -25.07 3.79
N LEU A 171 -15.56 -24.53 5.01
CA LEU A 171 -16.78 -23.85 5.46
C LEU A 171 -17.08 -22.60 4.62
N GLN A 172 -16.07 -21.77 4.33
CA GLN A 172 -16.20 -20.61 3.44
C GLN A 172 -16.77 -21.03 2.08
N ARG A 173 -16.21 -22.10 1.48
CA ARG A 173 -16.65 -22.62 0.18
C ARG A 173 -18.10 -23.10 0.20
N MET A 174 -18.47 -23.91 1.21
CA MET A 174 -19.84 -24.37 1.37
C MET A 174 -20.81 -23.21 1.58
N SER A 175 -20.39 -22.17 2.31
CA SER A 175 -21.20 -20.96 2.47
C SER A 175 -21.44 -20.24 1.14
N CYS A 176 -20.41 -20.09 0.29
CA CYS A 176 -20.57 -19.46 -1.03
C CYS A 176 -21.45 -20.27 -1.98
N MET A 177 -21.45 -21.61 -1.89
CA MET A 177 -22.34 -22.46 -2.69
C MET A 177 -23.81 -22.34 -2.29
N ASN A 178 -24.08 -21.91 -1.06
CA ASN A 178 -25.42 -21.74 -0.48
C ASN A 178 -25.79 -20.25 -0.37
N CYS A 179 -25.21 -19.41 -1.22
CA CYS A 179 -25.55 -18.00 -1.30
C CYS A 179 -26.61 -17.77 -2.37
N ASP A 180 -27.56 -16.89 -2.07
CA ASP A 180 -28.61 -16.45 -3.00
C ASP A 180 -28.36 -14.99 -3.44
N ASP A 181 -29.08 -14.49 -4.45
CA ASP A 181 -28.87 -13.15 -5.05
C ASP A 181 -29.03 -11.97 -4.07
N ASP A 182 -29.66 -12.21 -2.92
CA ASP A 182 -29.83 -11.22 -1.86
C ASP A 182 -28.70 -11.24 -0.82
N ASP A 183 -27.69 -12.10 -0.97
CA ASP A 183 -26.56 -12.20 -0.05
C ASP A 183 -25.35 -11.38 -0.53
N VAL A 184 -24.50 -10.96 0.40
CA VAL A 184 -23.23 -10.29 0.07
C VAL A 184 -22.07 -11.05 0.69
N VAL A 185 -21.08 -11.38 -0.13
CA VAL A 185 -19.82 -12.00 0.31
C VAL A 185 -18.69 -10.98 0.21
N VAL A 186 -18.06 -10.67 1.34
CA VAL A 186 -16.91 -9.76 1.45
C VAL A 186 -15.64 -10.59 1.63
N ILE A 187 -14.80 -10.62 0.60
CA ILE A 187 -13.54 -11.38 0.59
C ILE A 187 -12.37 -10.42 0.82
N ILE A 188 -11.61 -10.66 1.88
CA ILE A 188 -10.48 -9.84 2.29
C ILE A 188 -9.18 -10.57 1.94
N SER A 189 -8.41 -9.99 1.03
CA SER A 189 -7.09 -10.49 0.61
C SER A 189 -6.14 -9.33 0.36
N HIS A 190 -5.06 -9.26 1.14
CA HIS A 190 -4.06 -8.19 1.04
C HIS A 190 -3.45 -8.05 -0.38
N THR A 191 -3.08 -9.16 -1.01
CA THR A 191 -2.46 -9.14 -2.34
C THR A 191 -3.47 -9.27 -3.48
N GLY A 192 -4.71 -9.68 -3.19
CA GLY A 192 -5.70 -10.08 -4.18
C GLY A 192 -5.32 -11.34 -4.98
N ARG A 193 -4.27 -12.06 -4.58
CA ARG A 193 -3.69 -13.20 -5.32
C ARG A 193 -3.75 -14.52 -4.58
N THR A 194 -4.32 -14.55 -3.38
CA THR A 194 -4.48 -15.79 -2.61
C THR A 194 -5.41 -16.74 -3.36
N LYS A 195 -4.85 -17.79 -3.98
CA LYS A 195 -5.55 -18.67 -4.92
C LYS A 195 -6.91 -19.14 -4.41
N SER A 196 -6.96 -19.68 -3.19
CA SER A 196 -8.22 -20.18 -2.60
C SER A 196 -9.29 -19.11 -2.43
N LEU A 197 -8.91 -17.85 -2.11
CA LEU A 197 -9.85 -16.73 -1.99
C LEU A 197 -10.31 -16.22 -3.36
N VAL A 198 -9.44 -16.27 -4.38
CA VAL A 198 -9.82 -15.94 -5.76
C VAL A 198 -10.82 -16.96 -6.30
N GLU A 199 -10.58 -18.25 -6.07
CA GLU A 199 -11.52 -19.32 -6.41
C GLU A 199 -12.85 -19.17 -5.66
N LEU A 200 -12.81 -18.77 -4.39
CA LEU A 200 -14.01 -18.47 -3.61
C LEU A 200 -14.81 -17.30 -4.19
N ALA A 201 -14.13 -16.22 -4.59
CA ALA A 201 -14.77 -15.07 -5.22
C ALA A 201 -15.43 -15.43 -6.56
N GLN A 202 -14.78 -16.29 -7.35
CA GLN A 202 -15.34 -16.79 -8.60
C GLN A 202 -16.59 -17.64 -8.35
N LEU A 203 -16.52 -18.55 -7.39
CA LEU A 203 -17.64 -19.41 -7.00
C LEU A 203 -18.86 -18.59 -6.55
N ALA A 204 -18.66 -17.64 -5.64
CA ALA A 204 -19.74 -16.77 -5.17
C ALA A 204 -20.41 -15.99 -6.32
N ARG A 205 -19.63 -15.56 -7.32
CA ARG A 205 -20.14 -14.85 -8.50
C ARG A 205 -20.88 -15.76 -9.49
N GLU A 206 -20.47 -17.01 -9.62
CA GLU A 206 -21.15 -17.98 -10.51
C GLU A 206 -22.51 -18.42 -9.96
N THR A 207 -22.66 -18.43 -8.63
CA THR A 207 -23.90 -18.83 -7.96
C THR A 207 -24.96 -17.71 -7.97
N MET A 208 -24.56 -16.43 -8.09
CA MET A 208 -25.48 -15.28 -8.14
C MET A 208 -25.61 -14.68 -9.56
N PRO A 209 -26.63 -15.01 -10.36
CA PRO A 209 -26.90 -14.32 -11.62
C PRO A 209 -27.44 -12.89 -11.36
N TRP A 210 -26.65 -11.89 -11.79
CA TRP A 210 -26.92 -10.44 -11.76
C TRP A 210 -28.35 -10.00 -12.07
#